data_AF-A0A5C7RTJ3-F1
#
_entry.id   AF-A0A5C7RTJ3-F1
#
_cell.length_a   1.000
_cell.length_b   1.000
_cell.length_c   1.000
_cell.angle_alpha   90.00
_cell.angle_beta   90.00
_cell.angle_gamma   90.00
#
_symmetry.space_group_name_H-M   'P 1'
#
loop_
_entity.id
_entity.type
_entity.pdbx_description
1 polymer ?
#
loop_
_entity_poly.entity_id
_entity_poly.type
_entity_poly.pdbx_seq_one_letter_code
_entity_poly.pdbx_strand_id
1 'polypeptide(L)'
;MEQLIQHLPKDRQAPRLWFKQLTIFSEPDTANIIREVSFRRGLNVVWAKEPAVGSAVGLHAAGHGVGKTSLCLLLRYCLGDPSKAVTELRDELYSEFPRGGVIAVMNVEDRPFTLCRYFNPHREGFAIDGEGSDDVWAQEAESNDRDFLKRLASDMMSSVSPSKIPDTGQAIEWRHVLAWISRDQGSRFKSFFTWREGEGTGLQRGRQDPPIVMRAVLGLMDQSESLLMSRIATLEQNLSRASQRANELQREPALIRRRIESNLRVMGALPDDLPIQAEGLFDDSVEKRIKGASEEAAGRLAQWDLRQEKADQDLA
;
A
#
# COMPACT_ATOMS: atom_id res chain seq x y z
N MET A 1 -1.88 2.20 -35.95
CA MET A 1 -1.52 3.44 -35.25
C MET A 1 -2.71 4.41 -35.23
N GLU A 2 -3.37 4.64 -36.36
CA GLU A 2 -4.57 5.50 -36.45
C GLU A 2 -5.75 5.09 -35.54
N GLN A 3 -6.07 3.80 -35.43
CA GLN A 3 -7.13 3.34 -34.51
C GLN A 3 -6.77 3.58 -33.03
N LEU A 4 -5.49 3.48 -32.67
CA LEU A 4 -5.00 3.81 -31.32
C LEU A 4 -5.10 5.33 -31.06
N ILE A 5 -4.81 6.15 -32.06
CA ILE A 5 -4.92 7.61 -31.99
C ILE A 5 -6.38 8.06 -31.82
N GLN A 6 -7.35 7.35 -32.42
CA GLN A 6 -8.78 7.63 -32.23
C GLN A 6 -9.27 7.42 -30.79
N HIS A 7 -8.56 6.62 -29.99
CA HIS A 7 -8.85 6.40 -28.58
C HIS A 7 -8.05 7.33 -27.67
N LEU A 8 -7.07 8.07 -28.21
CA LEU A 8 -6.40 9.12 -27.46
C LEU A 8 -7.40 10.29 -27.29
N PRO A 9 -7.54 10.83 -26.07
CA PRO A 9 -8.40 11.97 -25.84
C PRO A 9 -7.99 13.12 -26.78
N LYS A 10 -8.98 13.79 -27.37
CA LYS A 10 -8.77 14.98 -28.24
C LYS A 10 -7.73 15.90 -27.61
N ASP A 11 -6.83 16.43 -28.44
CA ASP A 11 -5.72 17.31 -28.02
C ASP A 11 -6.19 18.30 -26.95
N ARG A 12 -5.80 18.03 -25.70
CA ARG A 12 -6.09 18.93 -24.60
C ARG A 12 -5.24 20.17 -24.79
N GLN A 13 -5.89 21.32 -24.86
CA GLN A 13 -5.23 22.62 -24.96
C GLN A 13 -4.48 23.00 -23.67
N ALA A 14 -4.78 22.34 -22.55
CA ALA A 14 -4.10 22.53 -21.28
C ALA A 14 -4.03 21.24 -20.44
N PRO A 15 -3.06 21.14 -19.51
CA PRO A 15 -3.02 20.06 -18.51
C PRO A 15 -4.25 20.10 -17.59
N ARG A 16 -4.73 18.92 -17.16
CA ARG A 16 -5.83 18.78 -16.18
C ARG A 16 -5.60 19.51 -14.87
N LEU A 17 -4.34 19.57 -14.45
CA LEU A 17 -3.91 20.17 -13.20
C LEU A 17 -2.56 20.86 -13.44
N TRP A 18 -2.48 22.15 -13.13
CA TRP A 18 -1.20 22.87 -13.10
C TRP A 18 -1.26 24.06 -12.14
N PHE A 19 -0.11 24.44 -11.59
CA PHE A 19 0.02 25.62 -10.75
C PHE A 19 0.29 26.84 -11.62
N LYS A 20 -0.44 27.93 -11.38
CA LYS A 20 -0.18 29.26 -11.96
C LYS A 20 0.74 30.08 -11.08
N GLN A 21 0.54 30.03 -9.77
CA GLN A 21 1.32 30.80 -8.80
C GLN A 21 1.36 30.09 -7.45
N LEU A 22 2.47 30.28 -6.73
CA LEU A 22 2.62 29.94 -5.32
C LEU A 22 3.16 31.17 -4.57
N THR A 23 2.40 31.66 -3.59
CA THR A 23 2.78 32.74 -2.68
C THR A 23 3.02 32.16 -1.29
N ILE A 24 4.10 32.57 -0.64
CA ILE A 24 4.50 32.18 0.71
C ILE A 24 4.42 33.43 1.59
N PHE A 25 3.77 33.33 2.74
CA PHE A 25 3.57 34.45 3.66
C PHE A 25 3.90 34.07 5.11
N SER A 26 4.40 35.02 5.90
CA SER A 26 4.65 34.85 7.34
C SER A 26 3.40 35.15 8.18
N GLU A 27 2.58 36.09 7.73
CA GLU A 27 1.31 36.49 8.35
C GLU A 27 0.25 36.69 7.25
N PRO A 28 -1.06 36.52 7.57
CA PRO A 28 -2.15 36.55 6.60
C PRO A 28 -2.49 37.98 6.15
N ASP A 29 -1.55 38.63 5.46
CA ASP A 29 -1.72 39.92 4.81
C ASP A 29 -0.73 40.12 3.66
N THR A 30 -0.97 41.13 2.82
CA THR A 30 -0.16 41.44 1.64
C THR A 30 1.22 42.01 1.99
N ALA A 31 1.39 42.59 3.18
CA ALA A 31 2.65 43.20 3.61
C ALA A 31 3.68 42.14 4.07
N ASN A 32 3.20 40.97 4.47
CA ASN A 32 3.98 39.85 5.00
C ASN A 32 4.19 38.72 3.98
N ILE A 33 4.10 39.04 2.69
CA ILE A 33 4.48 38.14 1.61
C ILE A 33 6.01 37.98 1.59
N ILE A 34 6.47 36.76 1.83
CA ILE A 34 7.90 36.39 1.82
C ILE A 34 8.38 36.21 0.37
N ARG A 35 7.58 35.52 -0.45
CA ARG A 35 7.95 35.18 -1.82
C ARG A 35 6.74 34.83 -2.67
N GLU A 36 6.80 35.23 -3.93
CA GLU A 36 5.88 34.78 -4.98
C GLU A 36 6.64 34.06 -6.08
N VAL A 37 6.07 32.94 -6.53
CA VAL A 37 6.63 32.11 -7.59
C VAL A 37 5.57 31.89 -8.65
N SER A 38 5.76 32.48 -9.82
CA SER A 38 4.86 32.30 -10.97
C SER A 38 5.31 31.14 -11.85
N PHE A 39 4.35 30.41 -12.39
CA PHE A 39 4.57 29.27 -13.27
C PHE A 39 3.84 29.48 -14.59
N ARG A 40 4.37 28.87 -15.65
CA ARG A 40 3.74 28.83 -16.97
C ARG A 40 3.36 27.40 -17.31
N ARG A 41 2.40 27.22 -18.22
CA ARG A 41 2.10 25.91 -18.79
C ARG A 41 3.34 25.35 -19.50
N GLY A 42 3.59 24.06 -19.36
CA GLY A 42 4.75 23.38 -19.94
C GLY A 42 5.91 23.25 -18.96
N LEU A 43 7.14 23.38 -19.47
CA LEU A 43 8.36 23.16 -18.69
C LEU A 43 8.77 24.43 -17.92
N ASN A 44 8.82 24.34 -16.60
CA ASN A 44 9.38 25.36 -15.72
C ASN A 44 10.71 24.85 -15.15
N VAL A 45 11.79 25.61 -15.30
CA VAL A 45 13.14 25.22 -14.84
C VAL A 45 13.52 26.04 -13.61
N VAL A 46 13.69 25.37 -12.47
CA VAL A 46 14.18 25.99 -11.23
C VAL A 46 15.64 25.64 -11.06
N TRP A 47 16.50 26.65 -11.15
CA TRP A 47 17.95 26.51 -11.04
C TRP A 47 18.49 27.46 -9.97
N ALA A 48 19.59 27.07 -9.35
CA ALA A 48 20.33 27.90 -8.40
C ALA A 48 21.76 28.04 -8.89
N LYS A 49 22.28 29.27 -8.84
CA LYS A 49 23.64 29.58 -9.26
C LYS A 49 24.64 28.84 -8.38
N GLU A 50 25.62 28.18 -8.99
CA GLU A 50 26.72 27.57 -8.25
C GLU A 50 27.55 28.66 -7.57
N PRO A 51 27.95 28.47 -6.30
CA PRO A 51 28.84 29.40 -5.63
C PRO A 51 30.19 29.45 -6.35
N ALA A 52 30.84 30.63 -6.34
CA ALA A 52 32.16 30.79 -6.94
C ALA A 52 33.18 29.86 -6.27
N VAL A 53 34.15 29.35 -7.05
CA VAL A 53 35.20 28.45 -6.56
C VAL A 53 35.88 29.07 -5.33
N GLY A 54 35.84 28.37 -4.19
CA GLY A 54 36.42 28.83 -2.93
C GLY A 54 35.51 29.67 -2.01
N SER A 55 34.31 30.05 -2.43
CA SER A 55 33.32 30.79 -1.60
C SER A 55 32.31 29.89 -0.87
N ALA A 56 32.37 28.60 -1.15
CA ALA A 56 31.47 27.57 -0.68
C ALA A 56 31.86 27.08 0.73
N VAL A 57 31.24 27.61 1.79
CA VAL A 57 31.39 27.12 3.17
C VAL A 57 30.14 26.34 3.59
N GLY A 58 30.31 25.11 4.09
CA GLY A 58 29.23 24.31 4.70
C GLY A 58 28.15 23.79 3.73
N LEU A 59 26.91 23.68 4.22
CA LEU A 59 25.75 23.12 3.48
C LEU A 59 25.42 23.83 2.14
N HIS A 60 25.97 25.02 1.90
CA HIS A 60 25.71 25.82 0.69
C HIS A 60 26.71 25.58 -0.44
N ALA A 61 27.69 24.69 -0.23
CA ALA A 61 28.86 24.55 -1.09
C ALA A 61 28.61 24.05 -2.53
N ALA A 62 27.43 23.49 -2.81
CA ALA A 62 27.08 22.98 -4.14
C ALA A 62 25.64 23.31 -4.56
N GLY A 63 25.11 24.46 -4.11
CA GLY A 63 23.70 24.81 -4.33
C GLY A 63 22.72 23.90 -3.57
N HIS A 64 23.20 23.18 -2.55
CA HIS A 64 22.40 22.54 -1.52
C HIS A 64 21.82 23.62 -0.57
N GLY A 65 20.58 23.45 -0.10
CA GLY A 65 19.92 24.38 0.83
C GLY A 65 19.33 25.66 0.22
N VAL A 66 19.32 25.84 -1.10
CA VAL A 66 18.75 27.04 -1.78
C VAL A 66 17.23 27.00 -1.98
N GLY A 67 16.53 26.04 -1.35
CA GLY A 67 15.07 25.96 -1.37
C GLY A 67 14.42 25.22 -2.56
N LYS A 68 15.19 24.58 -3.46
CA LYS A 68 14.62 23.79 -4.58
C LYS A 68 13.70 22.67 -4.09
N THR A 69 14.17 21.88 -3.14
CA THR A 69 13.41 20.77 -2.55
C THR A 69 12.20 21.32 -1.78
N SER A 70 12.38 22.39 -1.01
CA SER A 70 11.31 23.06 -0.27
C SER A 70 10.19 23.53 -1.19
N LEU A 71 10.50 24.13 -2.35
CA LEU A 71 9.50 24.51 -3.35
C LEU A 71 8.68 23.30 -3.83
N CYS A 72 9.33 22.18 -4.19
CA CYS A 72 8.63 20.97 -4.61
C CYS A 72 7.73 20.40 -3.51
N LEU A 73 8.21 20.40 -2.26
CA LEU A 73 7.45 19.94 -1.10
C LEU A 73 6.29 20.88 -0.74
N LEU A 74 6.41 22.19 -0.95
CA LEU A 74 5.31 23.15 -0.79
C LEU A 74 4.22 22.95 -1.85
N LEU A 75 4.60 22.68 -3.10
CA LEU A 75 3.62 22.31 -4.14
C LEU A 75 2.90 21.00 -3.76
N ARG A 76 3.63 20.00 -3.26
CA ARG A 76 3.06 18.76 -2.72
C ARG A 76 2.13 19.00 -1.53
N TYR A 77 2.52 19.90 -0.63
CA TYR A 77 1.68 20.34 0.47
C TYR A 77 0.37 20.91 -0.08
N CYS A 78 0.40 21.79 -1.09
CA CYS A 78 -0.81 22.32 -1.72
C CYS A 78 -1.71 21.24 -2.35
N LEU A 79 -1.14 20.11 -2.78
CA LEU A 79 -1.90 18.97 -3.34
C LEU A 79 -2.41 17.97 -2.29
N GLY A 80 -2.14 18.20 -1.01
CA GLY A 80 -2.58 17.31 0.08
C GLY A 80 -1.76 16.03 0.22
N ASP A 81 -0.49 16.05 -0.20
CA ASP A 81 0.41 14.89 -0.08
C ASP A 81 0.66 14.54 1.41
N PRO A 82 0.33 13.31 1.86
CA PRO A 82 0.47 12.89 3.26
C PRO A 82 1.86 12.36 3.63
N SER A 83 2.85 12.47 2.75
CA SER A 83 4.20 11.96 2.99
C SER A 83 4.91 12.62 4.18
N LYS A 84 5.83 11.86 4.76
CA LYS A 84 6.64 12.29 5.91
C LYS A 84 7.43 13.57 5.61
N ALA A 85 8.09 13.66 4.46
CA ALA A 85 8.88 14.84 4.08
C ALA A 85 8.03 16.12 3.98
N VAL A 86 6.78 16.02 3.51
CA VAL A 86 5.86 17.16 3.45
C VAL A 86 5.44 17.57 4.86
N THR A 87 5.19 16.61 5.74
CA THR A 87 4.84 16.85 7.15
C THR A 87 6.00 17.48 7.90
N GLU A 88 7.21 16.96 7.75
CA GLU A 88 8.44 17.49 8.36
C GLU A 88 8.71 18.93 7.91
N LEU A 89 8.59 19.22 6.60
CA LEU A 89 8.74 20.58 6.10
C LEU A 89 7.68 21.52 6.69
N ARG A 90 6.41 21.10 6.75
CA ARG A 90 5.34 21.91 7.33
C ARG A 90 5.64 22.23 8.79
N ASP A 91 6.10 21.24 9.56
CA ASP A 91 6.38 21.42 10.99
C ASP A 91 7.57 22.37 11.23
N GLU A 92 8.63 22.27 10.40
CA GLU A 92 9.74 23.22 10.40
C GLU A 92 9.28 24.65 10.05
N LEU A 93 8.45 24.80 9.02
CA LEU A 93 7.89 26.11 8.65
C LEU A 93 6.93 26.66 9.69
N TYR A 94 6.21 25.80 10.41
CA TYR A 94 5.33 26.22 11.50
C TYR A 94 6.12 26.75 12.71
N SER A 95 7.29 26.16 13.03
CA SER A 95 8.14 26.69 14.11
C SER A 95 8.69 28.09 13.80
N GLU A 96 8.98 28.37 12.54
CA GLU A 96 9.51 29.68 12.11
C GLU A 96 8.39 30.70 11.83
N PHE A 97 7.28 30.25 11.23
CA PHE A 97 6.14 31.09 10.86
C PHE A 97 4.82 30.54 11.44
N PRO A 98 4.55 30.75 12.75
CA PRO A 98 3.36 30.19 13.40
C PRO A 98 2.02 30.64 12.80
N ARG A 99 2.00 31.81 12.15
CA ARG A 99 0.84 32.38 11.45
C ARG A 99 0.93 32.27 9.93
N GLY A 100 2.03 31.72 9.43
CA GLY A 100 2.34 31.67 8.01
C GLY A 100 1.64 30.55 7.27
N GLY A 101 1.82 30.57 5.96
CA GLY A 101 1.22 29.59 5.07
C GLY A 101 1.60 29.81 3.62
N VAL A 102 0.84 29.14 2.76
CA VAL A 102 0.95 29.24 1.32
C VAL A 102 -0.40 29.53 0.69
N ILE A 103 -0.37 30.33 -0.37
CA ILE A 103 -1.48 30.52 -1.30
C ILE A 103 -1.04 29.93 -2.64
N ALA A 104 -1.81 28.99 -3.17
CA ALA A 104 -1.57 28.40 -4.48
C ALA A 104 -2.74 28.75 -5.41
N VAL A 105 -2.42 29.39 -6.53
CA VAL A 105 -3.35 29.53 -7.65
C VAL A 105 -3.11 28.37 -8.59
N MET A 106 -4.11 27.55 -8.81
CA MET A 106 -4.03 26.36 -9.65
C MET A 106 -5.20 26.29 -10.62
N ASN A 107 -5.00 25.63 -11.75
CA ASN A 107 -6.06 25.32 -12.69
C ASN A 107 -6.38 23.82 -12.58
N VAL A 108 -7.66 23.50 -12.42
CA VAL A 108 -8.21 22.15 -12.35
C VAL A 108 -9.29 22.05 -13.42
N GLU A 109 -9.12 21.17 -14.40
CA GLU A 109 -10.08 21.00 -15.52
C GLU A 109 -10.46 22.33 -16.19
N ASP A 110 -9.45 23.14 -16.54
CA ASP A 110 -9.59 24.47 -17.15
C ASP A 110 -10.30 25.53 -16.28
N ARG A 111 -10.51 25.26 -14.99
CA ARG A 111 -11.05 26.22 -14.02
C ARG A 111 -9.97 26.66 -13.04
N PRO A 112 -9.76 27.97 -12.84
CA PRO A 112 -8.83 28.47 -11.83
C PRO A 112 -9.42 28.36 -10.43
N PHE A 113 -8.57 28.07 -9.45
CA PHE A 113 -8.87 28.03 -8.03
C PHE A 113 -7.71 28.65 -7.25
N THR A 114 -8.03 29.35 -6.17
CA THR A 114 -7.07 29.82 -5.17
C THR A 114 -7.24 29.01 -3.89
N LEU A 115 -6.16 28.38 -3.45
CA LEU A 115 -6.09 27.58 -2.23
C LEU A 115 -5.14 28.24 -1.23
N CYS A 116 -5.64 28.59 -0.05
CA CYS A 116 -4.83 29.04 1.09
C CYS A 116 -4.70 27.92 2.11
N ARG A 117 -3.46 27.56 2.48
CA ARG A 117 -3.16 26.58 3.54
C ARG A 117 -2.16 27.15 4.52
N TYR A 118 -2.49 27.10 5.81
CA TYR A 118 -1.59 27.51 6.88
C TYR A 118 -0.61 26.38 7.23
N PHE A 119 0.56 26.73 7.77
CA PHE A 119 1.48 25.73 8.32
C PHE A 119 1.00 25.17 9.65
N ASN A 120 0.25 25.97 10.42
CA ASN A 120 -0.41 25.52 11.63
C ASN A 120 -1.52 24.49 11.30
N PRO A 121 -1.38 23.22 11.74
CA PRO A 121 -2.36 22.17 11.41
C PRO A 121 -3.73 22.38 12.08
N HIS A 122 -3.83 23.22 13.10
CA HIS A 122 -5.06 23.54 13.81
C HIS A 122 -5.80 24.74 13.20
N ARG A 123 -5.16 25.49 12.29
CA ARG A 123 -5.79 26.60 11.58
C ARG A 123 -6.32 26.10 10.25
N GLU A 124 -7.63 26.23 10.04
CA GLU A 124 -8.26 25.83 8.79
C GLU A 124 -7.87 26.78 7.66
N GLY A 125 -7.51 26.20 6.52
CA GLY A 125 -7.32 26.92 5.28
C GLY A 125 -8.64 27.08 4.53
N PHE A 126 -8.57 27.68 3.34
CA PHE A 126 -9.73 27.94 2.51
C PHE A 126 -9.42 27.80 1.02
N ALA A 127 -10.45 27.60 0.22
CA ALA A 127 -10.39 27.58 -1.22
C ALA A 127 -11.50 28.44 -1.83
N ILE A 128 -11.18 29.10 -2.95
CA ILE A 128 -12.03 30.04 -3.66
C ILE A 128 -11.96 29.71 -5.15
N ASP A 129 -13.10 29.69 -5.83
CA ASP A 129 -13.17 29.63 -7.29
C ASP A 129 -12.63 30.92 -7.90
N GLY A 130 -11.79 30.79 -8.92
CA GLY A 130 -11.18 31.92 -9.61
C GLY A 130 -9.70 32.12 -9.32
N GLU A 131 -9.15 33.13 -9.99
CA GLU A 131 -7.85 33.69 -9.64
C GLU A 131 -8.13 34.76 -8.58
N GLY A 132 -7.80 34.46 -7.33
CA GLY A 132 -8.04 35.34 -6.18
C GLY A 132 -7.54 36.77 -6.43
N SER A 133 -8.21 37.76 -5.84
CA SER A 133 -7.84 39.18 -5.96
C SER A 133 -6.58 39.51 -5.15
N ASP A 134 -6.08 40.74 -5.28
CA ASP A 134 -4.92 41.24 -4.53
C ASP A 134 -5.01 41.02 -3.01
N ASP A 135 -6.22 40.99 -2.44
CA ASP A 135 -6.47 40.61 -1.04
C ASP A 135 -7.29 39.32 -0.93
N VAL A 136 -6.60 38.19 -1.02
CA VAL A 136 -7.19 36.84 -0.89
C VAL A 136 -7.80 36.59 0.49
N TRP A 137 -7.33 37.29 1.54
CA TRP A 137 -7.80 37.07 2.92
C TRP A 137 -9.12 37.78 3.22
N ALA A 138 -9.47 38.83 2.47
CA ALA A 138 -10.74 39.52 2.59
C ALA A 138 -11.90 38.83 1.84
N GLN A 139 -11.59 37.84 0.99
CA GLN A 139 -12.60 37.16 0.19
C GLN A 139 -13.40 36.14 1.02
N GLU A 140 -14.68 35.98 0.66
CA GLU A 140 -15.52 34.94 1.24
C GLU A 140 -15.10 33.57 0.69
N ALA A 141 -14.70 32.68 1.58
CA ALA A 141 -14.29 31.33 1.23
C ALA A 141 -15.50 30.46 0.86
N GLU A 142 -15.46 29.82 -0.31
CA GLU A 142 -16.52 28.90 -0.74
C GLU A 142 -16.41 27.53 -0.07
N SER A 143 -15.19 27.11 0.27
CA SER A 143 -14.94 25.88 1.00
C SER A 143 -13.65 25.95 1.82
N ASN A 144 -13.53 25.06 2.81
CA ASN A 144 -12.27 24.85 3.51
C ASN A 144 -11.27 24.08 2.63
N ASP A 145 -9.98 24.16 2.98
CA ASP A 145 -8.90 23.51 2.23
C ASP A 145 -9.05 21.98 2.14
N ARG A 146 -9.56 21.34 3.20
CA ARG A 146 -9.72 19.88 3.25
C ARG A 146 -10.80 19.37 2.29
N ASP A 147 -11.93 20.06 2.20
CA ASP A 147 -13.02 19.68 1.32
C ASP A 147 -12.69 19.99 -0.13
N PHE A 148 -11.93 21.05 -0.40
CA PHE A 148 -11.33 21.29 -1.71
C PHE A 148 -10.42 20.13 -2.13
N LEU A 149 -9.49 19.70 -1.26
CA LEU A 149 -8.59 18.58 -1.57
C LEU A 149 -9.32 17.26 -1.83
N LYS A 150 -10.43 16.98 -1.12
CA LYS A 150 -11.28 15.82 -1.41
C LYS A 150 -11.93 15.90 -2.79
N ARG A 151 -12.46 17.08 -3.16
CA ARG A 151 -13.04 17.31 -4.49
C ARG A 151 -11.99 17.17 -5.58
N LEU A 152 -10.83 17.79 -5.41
CA LEU A 152 -9.68 17.66 -6.31
C LEU A 152 -9.31 16.19 -6.54
N ALA A 153 -9.18 15.41 -5.45
CA ALA A 153 -8.89 13.99 -5.55
C ALA A 153 -9.99 13.24 -6.31
N SER A 154 -11.26 13.49 -6.02
CA SER A 154 -12.40 12.88 -6.72
C SER A 154 -12.38 13.20 -8.22
N ASP A 155 -12.20 14.47 -8.58
CA ASP A 155 -12.23 14.93 -9.98
C ASP A 155 -11.07 14.35 -10.77
N MET A 156 -9.86 14.32 -10.19
CA MET A 156 -8.69 13.72 -10.84
C MET A 156 -8.85 12.21 -11.03
N MET A 157 -9.44 11.51 -10.05
CA MET A 157 -9.62 10.06 -10.09
C MET A 157 -10.85 9.60 -10.90
N SER A 158 -11.81 10.48 -11.19
CA SER A 158 -13.05 10.16 -11.90
C SER A 158 -12.83 9.55 -13.30
N SER A 159 -11.75 9.93 -13.98
CA SER A 159 -11.42 9.46 -15.33
C SER A 159 -10.53 8.21 -15.34
N VAL A 160 -10.14 7.70 -14.18
CA VAL A 160 -9.20 6.59 -14.07
C VAL A 160 -9.95 5.27 -14.24
N SER A 161 -9.57 4.53 -15.28
CA SER A 161 -10.19 3.25 -15.62
C SER A 161 -9.11 2.21 -15.94
N PRO A 162 -9.11 1.05 -15.27
CA PRO A 162 -9.97 0.65 -14.16
C PRO A 162 -9.70 1.45 -12.88
N SER A 163 -10.67 1.52 -11.96
CA SER A 163 -10.53 2.19 -10.65
C SER A 163 -9.84 1.33 -9.59
N LYS A 164 -9.57 0.05 -9.89
CA LYS A 164 -8.88 -0.91 -9.02
C LYS A 164 -7.77 -1.60 -9.79
N ILE A 165 -6.71 -1.97 -9.09
CA ILE A 165 -5.63 -2.79 -9.62
C ILE A 165 -6.17 -4.21 -9.82
N PRO A 166 -6.15 -4.78 -11.04
CA PRO A 166 -6.81 -6.04 -11.34
C PRO A 166 -6.36 -7.23 -10.48
N ASP A 167 -5.06 -7.33 -10.19
CA ASP A 167 -4.50 -8.50 -9.49
C ASP A 167 -4.73 -8.46 -7.98
N THR A 168 -4.62 -7.27 -7.38
CA THR A 168 -4.68 -7.09 -5.93
C THR A 168 -6.07 -6.66 -5.45
N GLY A 169 -6.91 -6.16 -6.36
CA GLY A 169 -8.20 -5.54 -6.04
C GLY A 169 -8.09 -4.21 -5.29
N GLN A 170 -6.87 -3.69 -5.09
CA GLN A 170 -6.62 -2.44 -4.38
C GLN A 170 -7.20 -1.25 -5.19
N ALA A 171 -7.91 -0.35 -4.51
CA ALA A 171 -8.40 0.88 -5.13
C ALA A 171 -7.23 1.77 -5.57
N ILE A 172 -7.36 2.37 -6.75
CA ILE A 172 -6.41 3.36 -7.23
C ILE A 172 -6.84 4.71 -6.67
N GLU A 173 -5.97 5.36 -5.91
CA GLU A 173 -6.28 6.58 -5.17
C GLU A 173 -5.37 7.75 -5.58
N TRP A 174 -5.81 8.98 -5.29
CA TRP A 174 -5.07 10.19 -5.60
C TRP A 174 -3.64 10.19 -5.01
N ARG A 175 -3.48 9.65 -3.80
CA ARG A 175 -2.16 9.52 -3.16
C ARG A 175 -1.16 8.69 -3.99
N HIS A 176 -1.65 7.70 -4.74
CA HIS A 176 -0.82 6.90 -5.65
C HIS A 176 -0.32 7.78 -6.80
N VAL A 177 -1.23 8.56 -7.40
CA VAL A 177 -0.89 9.47 -8.50
C VAL A 177 0.08 10.56 -8.04
N LEU A 178 -0.08 11.11 -6.83
CA LEU A 178 0.87 12.06 -6.25
C LEU A 178 2.28 11.47 -6.14
N ALA A 179 2.41 10.22 -5.72
CA ALA A 179 3.72 9.56 -5.68
C ALA A 179 4.36 9.38 -7.06
N TRP A 180 3.59 9.51 -8.13
CA TRP A 180 4.07 9.46 -9.50
C TRP A 180 4.38 10.85 -10.09
N ILE A 181 3.50 11.84 -9.88
CA ILE A 181 3.57 13.15 -10.57
C ILE A 181 4.39 14.20 -9.81
N SER A 182 4.56 14.09 -8.49
CA SER A 182 5.23 15.09 -7.66
C SER A 182 6.59 14.60 -7.17
N ARG A 183 7.55 14.45 -8.09
CA ARG A 183 8.90 13.93 -7.79
C ARG A 183 9.85 15.03 -7.35
N ASP A 184 10.72 14.72 -6.41
CA ASP A 184 11.78 15.60 -5.93
C ASP A 184 13.19 15.01 -6.18
N GLN A 185 14.22 15.69 -5.69
CA GLN A 185 15.62 15.25 -5.78
C GLN A 185 15.87 13.88 -5.11
N GLY A 186 15.12 13.55 -4.05
CA GLY A 186 15.20 12.25 -3.39
C GLY A 186 14.71 11.11 -4.29
N SER A 187 13.77 11.43 -5.18
CA SER A 187 13.08 10.49 -6.05
C SER A 187 13.55 10.51 -7.51
N ARG A 188 14.82 10.91 -7.75
CA ARG A 188 15.52 11.07 -9.05
C ARG A 188 14.73 10.56 -10.27
N PHE A 189 14.56 11.42 -11.28
CA PHE A 189 13.96 11.01 -12.56
C PHE A 189 14.85 10.03 -13.33
N LYS A 190 14.82 8.74 -12.95
CA LYS A 190 15.54 7.65 -13.59
C LYS A 190 14.77 7.06 -14.77
N SER A 191 13.48 6.82 -14.57
CA SER A 191 12.58 6.29 -15.59
C SER A 191 11.15 6.81 -15.40
N PHE A 192 10.34 6.67 -16.44
CA PHE A 192 8.92 7.01 -16.37
C PHE A 192 8.17 6.20 -15.30
N PHE A 193 8.57 4.94 -15.09
CA PHE A 193 7.98 3.99 -14.14
C PHE A 193 8.53 4.10 -12.72
N THR A 194 9.55 4.94 -12.50
CA THR A 194 10.11 5.14 -11.16
C THR A 194 9.17 6.03 -10.36
N TRP A 195 8.63 5.48 -9.27
CA TRP A 195 7.80 6.20 -8.31
C TRP A 195 8.66 6.58 -7.11
N ARG A 196 8.16 7.49 -6.26
CA ARG A 196 8.82 7.80 -4.99
C ARG A 196 8.83 6.54 -4.11
N GLU A 197 10.02 6.01 -3.82
CA GLU A 197 10.19 4.84 -2.95
C GLU A 197 10.16 5.27 -1.47
N GLY A 198 9.56 4.46 -0.60
CA GLY A 198 9.59 4.68 0.86
C GLY A 198 8.64 5.76 1.41
N GLU A 199 8.12 6.67 0.59
CA GLU A 199 7.22 7.74 1.02
C GLU A 199 5.73 7.41 0.84
N GLY A 200 5.29 6.23 1.30
CA GLY A 200 3.86 5.98 1.49
C GLY A 200 3.04 5.92 0.20
N THR A 201 3.58 5.35 -0.88
CA THR A 201 2.76 5.01 -2.06
C THR A 201 1.54 4.17 -1.67
N GLY A 202 1.62 3.39 -0.58
CA GLY A 202 0.51 2.57 -0.10
C GLY A 202 0.16 1.39 -1.01
N LEU A 203 0.88 1.22 -2.12
CA LEU A 203 0.68 0.11 -3.07
C LEU A 203 1.14 -1.21 -2.45
N GLN A 204 0.32 -2.26 -2.59
CA GLN A 204 0.64 -3.58 -2.06
C GLN A 204 1.91 -4.17 -2.70
N ARG A 205 2.11 -3.96 -4.01
CA ARG A 205 3.26 -4.47 -4.76
C ARG A 205 4.03 -3.31 -5.38
N GLY A 206 4.98 -2.75 -4.63
CA GLY A 206 5.72 -1.54 -5.00
C GLY A 206 6.48 -1.56 -6.34
N ARG A 207 6.67 -2.71 -6.99
CA ARG A 207 7.30 -2.82 -8.33
C ARG A 207 6.32 -3.16 -9.46
N GLN A 208 5.26 -3.92 -9.16
CA GLN A 208 4.34 -4.47 -10.17
C GLN A 208 3.11 -3.58 -10.37
N ASP A 209 2.63 -2.95 -9.29
CA ASP A 209 1.44 -2.10 -9.32
C ASP A 209 1.66 -0.73 -10.00
N PRO A 210 2.81 -0.04 -9.86
CA PRO A 210 3.00 1.30 -10.45
C PRO A 210 2.77 1.38 -11.97
N PRO A 211 3.26 0.44 -12.81
CA PRO A 211 2.95 0.43 -14.24
C PRO A 211 1.45 0.25 -14.52
N ILE A 212 0.74 -0.57 -13.74
CA ILE A 212 -0.71 -0.78 -13.90
C ILE A 212 -1.47 0.51 -13.61
N VAL A 213 -1.16 1.16 -12.47
CA VAL A 213 -1.80 2.42 -12.08
C VAL A 213 -1.57 3.51 -13.14
N MET A 214 -0.34 3.64 -13.62
CA MET A 214 0.00 4.57 -14.70
C MET A 214 -0.84 4.33 -15.95
N ARG A 215 -0.96 3.07 -16.40
CA ARG A 215 -1.75 2.74 -17.59
C ARG A 215 -3.24 3.03 -17.37
N ALA A 216 -3.78 2.76 -16.19
CA ALA A 216 -5.16 3.10 -15.84
C ALA A 216 -5.40 4.62 -15.86
N VAL A 217 -4.47 5.41 -15.31
CA VAL A 217 -4.56 6.89 -15.30
C VAL A 217 -4.45 7.48 -16.70
N LEU A 218 -3.62 6.88 -17.57
CA LEU A 218 -3.44 7.31 -18.95
C LEU A 218 -4.52 6.77 -19.91
N GLY A 219 -5.45 5.94 -19.44
CA GLY A 219 -6.46 5.31 -20.29
C GLY A 219 -5.88 4.28 -21.28
N LEU A 220 -4.73 3.69 -20.94
CA LEU A 220 -3.99 2.70 -21.75
C LEU A 220 -4.27 1.25 -21.34
N MET A 221 -5.28 1.04 -20.49
CA MET A 221 -5.77 -0.29 -20.13
C MET A 221 -7.10 -0.54 -20.80
N ASP A 222 -7.15 -1.59 -21.61
CA ASP A 222 -8.41 -2.05 -22.17
C ASP A 222 -9.24 -2.79 -21.10
N GLN A 223 -10.56 -2.73 -21.23
CA GLN A 223 -11.46 -3.40 -20.30
C GLN A 223 -11.31 -4.93 -20.37
N SER A 224 -11.08 -5.50 -21.56
CA SER A 224 -10.87 -6.94 -21.70
C SER A 224 -9.55 -7.38 -21.04
N GLU A 225 -8.50 -6.58 -21.15
CA GLU A 225 -7.22 -6.82 -20.48
C GLU A 225 -7.38 -6.79 -18.96
N SER A 226 -8.07 -5.78 -18.42
CA SER A 226 -8.33 -5.69 -16.97
C SER A 226 -9.09 -6.92 -16.46
N LEU A 227 -10.08 -7.42 -17.20
CA LEU A 227 -10.85 -8.61 -16.83
C LEU A 227 -9.99 -9.88 -16.86
N LEU A 228 -9.14 -10.03 -17.88
CA LEU A 228 -8.22 -11.15 -18.00
C LEU A 228 -7.20 -11.17 -16.86
N MET A 229 -6.63 -10.02 -16.50
CA MET A 229 -5.70 -9.91 -15.38
C MET A 229 -6.35 -10.33 -14.05
N SER A 230 -7.55 -9.83 -13.74
CA SER A 230 -8.29 -10.26 -12.55
C SER A 230 -8.62 -11.75 -12.55
N ARG A 231 -8.92 -12.32 -13.72
CA ARG A 231 -9.16 -13.76 -13.86
C ARG A 231 -7.89 -14.58 -13.62
N ILE A 232 -6.74 -14.14 -14.14
CA ILE A 232 -5.45 -14.78 -13.90
C ILE A 232 -5.13 -14.79 -12.40
N ALA A 233 -5.24 -13.63 -11.73
CA ALA A 233 -4.98 -13.54 -10.30
C ALA A 233 -5.89 -14.47 -9.47
N THR A 234 -7.16 -14.59 -9.85
CA THR A 234 -8.11 -15.53 -9.20
C THR A 234 -7.69 -16.99 -9.42
N LEU A 235 -7.28 -17.35 -10.65
CA LEU A 235 -6.84 -18.70 -10.98
C LEU A 235 -5.53 -19.06 -10.25
N GLU A 236 -4.59 -18.13 -10.14
CA GLU A 236 -3.34 -18.33 -9.39
C GLU A 236 -3.61 -18.56 -7.90
N GLN A 237 -4.51 -17.79 -7.29
CA GLN A 237 -4.92 -18.00 -5.89
C GLN A 237 -5.59 -19.38 -5.71
N ASN A 238 -6.47 -19.77 -6.62
CA ASN A 238 -7.15 -21.06 -6.56
C ASN A 238 -6.17 -22.22 -6.74
N LEU A 239 -5.22 -22.09 -7.68
CA LEU A 239 -4.16 -23.07 -7.89
C LEU A 239 -3.31 -23.21 -6.62
N SER A 240 -2.87 -22.10 -6.03
CA SER A 240 -2.09 -22.10 -4.80
C SER A 240 -2.82 -22.81 -3.64
N ARG A 241 -4.10 -22.51 -3.43
CA ARG A 241 -4.94 -23.19 -2.42
C ARG A 241 -5.11 -24.67 -2.69
N ALA A 242 -5.40 -25.04 -3.93
CA ALA A 242 -5.55 -26.43 -4.33
C ALA A 242 -4.25 -27.23 -4.14
N SER A 243 -3.10 -26.63 -4.51
CA SER A 243 -1.78 -27.23 -4.30
C SER A 243 -1.45 -27.39 -2.82
N GLN A 244 -1.73 -26.38 -1.98
CA GLN A 244 -1.55 -26.49 -0.54
C GLN A 244 -2.42 -27.61 0.05
N ARG A 245 -3.70 -27.66 -0.33
CA ARG A 245 -4.63 -28.70 0.16
C ARG A 245 -4.21 -30.10 -0.30
N ALA A 246 -3.74 -30.24 -1.54
CA ALA A 246 -3.21 -31.50 -2.05
C ALA A 246 -1.99 -31.97 -1.25
N ASN A 247 -1.06 -31.05 -0.94
CA ASN A 247 0.11 -31.36 -0.11
C ASN A 247 -0.26 -31.76 1.32
N GLU A 248 -1.26 -31.10 1.92
CA GLU A 248 -1.79 -31.48 3.24
C GLU A 248 -2.39 -32.89 3.22
N LEU A 249 -3.31 -33.15 2.28
CA LEU A 249 -3.97 -34.45 2.12
C LEU A 249 -2.98 -35.58 1.81
N GLN A 250 -1.90 -35.31 1.08
CA GLN A 250 -0.84 -36.30 0.85
C GLN A 250 -0.06 -36.66 2.12
N ARG A 251 0.07 -35.72 3.07
CA ARG A 251 0.77 -35.93 4.34
C ARG A 251 -0.11 -36.57 5.42
N GLU A 252 -1.43 -36.36 5.35
CA GLU A 252 -2.39 -36.87 6.33
C GLU A 252 -2.27 -38.38 6.60
N PRO A 253 -2.21 -39.30 5.59
CA PRO A 253 -2.10 -40.73 5.84
C PRO A 253 -0.85 -41.12 6.62
N ALA A 254 0.31 -40.53 6.29
CA ALA A 254 1.56 -40.80 7.00
C ALA A 254 1.51 -40.31 8.44
N LEU A 255 0.89 -39.14 8.69
CA LEU A 255 0.70 -38.61 10.04
C LEU A 255 -0.28 -39.44 10.87
N ILE A 256 -1.41 -39.86 10.28
CA ILE A 256 -2.40 -40.74 10.92
C ILE A 256 -1.75 -42.08 11.27
N ARG A 257 -1.05 -42.69 10.31
CA ARG A 257 -0.31 -43.93 10.52
C ARG A 257 0.68 -43.78 11.68
N ARG A 258 1.55 -42.77 11.64
CA ARG A 258 2.53 -42.51 12.70
C ARG A 258 1.87 -42.32 14.07
N ARG A 259 0.73 -41.61 14.12
CA ARG A 259 -0.03 -41.41 15.37
C ARG A 259 -0.60 -42.71 15.91
N ILE A 260 -1.18 -43.55 15.06
CA ILE A 260 -1.70 -44.87 15.44
C ILE A 260 -0.55 -45.75 15.94
N GLU A 261 0.56 -45.81 15.20
CA GLU A 261 1.75 -46.57 15.57
C GLU A 261 2.31 -46.14 16.93
N SER A 262 2.46 -44.82 17.17
CA SER A 262 2.89 -44.30 18.46
C SER A 262 1.92 -44.65 19.59
N ASN A 263 0.60 -44.53 19.39
CA ASN A 263 -0.40 -44.88 20.39
C ASN A 263 -0.35 -46.38 20.75
N LEU A 264 -0.23 -47.25 19.76
CA LEU A 264 -0.11 -48.70 19.98
C LEU A 264 1.14 -49.03 20.80
N ARG A 265 2.28 -48.40 20.49
CA ARG A 265 3.51 -48.59 21.26
C ARG A 265 3.37 -48.14 22.70
N VAL A 266 2.76 -46.98 22.94
CA VAL A 266 2.52 -46.46 24.30
C VAL A 266 1.59 -47.38 25.09
N MET A 267 0.47 -47.84 24.50
CA MET A 267 -0.47 -48.74 25.18
C MET A 267 0.16 -50.09 25.53
N GLY A 268 1.03 -50.62 24.68
CA GLY A 268 1.72 -51.89 24.92
C GLY A 268 3.05 -51.78 25.66
N ALA A 269 3.48 -50.56 26.06
CA ALA A 269 4.83 -50.29 26.58
C ALA A 269 5.95 -50.91 25.71
N LEU A 270 5.84 -50.74 24.39
CA LEU A 270 6.70 -51.40 23.41
C LEU A 270 7.90 -50.52 22.98
N PRO A 271 9.06 -51.14 22.66
CA PRO A 271 10.23 -50.43 22.13
C PRO A 271 9.95 -49.71 20.81
N ASP A 272 10.70 -48.64 20.52
CA ASP A 272 10.58 -47.84 19.28
C ASP A 272 11.15 -48.52 18.03
N ASP A 273 12.06 -49.48 18.19
CA ASP A 273 12.72 -50.22 17.12
C ASP A 273 11.94 -51.45 16.64
N LEU A 274 10.94 -51.89 17.40
CA LEU A 274 10.12 -53.04 17.03
C LEU A 274 9.29 -52.72 15.75
N PRO A 275 9.27 -53.59 14.72
CA PRO A 275 8.47 -53.35 13.53
C PRO A 275 6.97 -53.46 13.84
N ILE A 276 6.15 -52.70 13.10
CA ILE A 276 4.70 -52.69 13.32
C ILE A 276 4.05 -54.00 12.89
N GLN A 277 4.45 -54.50 11.72
CA GLN A 277 4.06 -55.80 11.18
C GLN A 277 5.31 -56.65 11.00
N ALA A 278 5.17 -57.93 11.30
CA ALA A 278 6.22 -58.92 11.06
C ALA A 278 6.28 -59.29 9.57
N GLU A 279 7.48 -59.31 8.98
CA GLU A 279 7.67 -59.79 7.60
C GLU A 279 7.66 -61.33 7.53
N GLY A 280 8.13 -62.01 8.58
CA GLY A 280 8.07 -63.46 8.75
C GLY A 280 7.01 -63.95 9.74
N LEU A 281 6.55 -65.19 9.54
CA LEU A 281 5.53 -65.84 10.39
C LEU A 281 5.97 -65.92 11.87
N PHE A 282 7.26 -65.98 12.14
CA PHE A 282 7.84 -66.11 13.48
C PHE A 282 8.46 -64.83 14.02
N ASP A 283 8.49 -63.74 13.24
CA ASP A 283 9.13 -62.51 13.69
C ASP A 283 8.25 -61.75 14.68
N ASP A 284 8.87 -61.07 15.62
CA ASP A 284 8.18 -60.29 16.64
C ASP A 284 7.71 -58.94 16.06
N SER A 285 6.56 -58.45 16.51
CA SER A 285 5.97 -57.20 16.01
C SER A 285 5.01 -56.57 17.02
N VAL A 286 4.78 -55.26 16.85
CA VAL A 286 3.79 -54.53 17.65
C VAL A 286 2.41 -55.17 17.51
N GLU A 287 2.00 -55.57 16.31
CA GLU A 287 0.73 -56.25 16.07
C GLU A 287 0.58 -57.53 16.90
N LYS A 288 1.57 -58.43 16.86
CA LYS A 288 1.52 -59.70 17.60
C LYS A 288 1.48 -59.47 19.11
N ARG A 289 2.27 -58.54 19.64
CA ARG A 289 2.31 -58.25 21.09
C ARG A 289 1.02 -57.61 21.59
N ILE A 290 0.45 -56.66 20.85
CA ILE A 290 -0.84 -56.04 21.21
C ILE A 290 -1.97 -57.06 21.12
N LYS A 291 -1.99 -57.92 20.10
CA LYS A 291 -2.99 -58.97 19.96
C LYS A 291 -2.91 -59.99 21.09
N GLY A 292 -1.70 -60.46 21.43
CA GLY A 292 -1.48 -61.35 22.57
C GLY A 292 -1.92 -60.72 23.90
N ALA A 293 -1.55 -59.46 24.15
CA ALA A 293 -1.99 -58.74 25.35
C ALA A 293 -3.52 -58.58 25.43
N SER A 294 -4.20 -58.36 24.29
CA SER A 294 -5.65 -58.30 24.20
C SER A 294 -6.30 -59.65 24.50
N GLU A 295 -5.76 -60.76 23.97
CA GLU A 295 -6.25 -62.11 24.22
C GLU A 295 -6.06 -62.52 25.69
N GLU A 296 -4.91 -62.19 26.29
CA GLU A 296 -4.67 -62.40 27.72
C GLU A 296 -5.64 -61.58 28.59
N ALA A 297 -5.87 -60.32 28.25
CA ALA A 297 -6.80 -59.46 28.97
C ALA A 297 -8.23 -60.01 28.88
N ALA A 298 -8.67 -60.46 27.70
CA ALA A 298 -9.97 -61.09 27.51
C ALA A 298 -10.10 -62.39 28.33
N GLY A 299 -9.05 -63.21 28.36
CA GLY A 299 -9.02 -64.42 29.19
C GLY A 299 -9.09 -64.12 30.68
N ARG A 300 -8.39 -63.07 31.16
CA ARG A 300 -8.49 -62.62 32.56
C ARG A 300 -9.88 -62.10 32.88
N LEU A 301 -10.48 -61.31 31.99
CA LEU A 301 -11.84 -60.79 32.17
C LEU A 301 -12.84 -61.94 32.36
N ALA A 302 -12.82 -62.93 31.47
CA ALA A 302 -13.70 -64.11 31.57
C ALA A 302 -13.50 -64.90 32.88
N GLN A 303 -12.27 -64.98 33.40
CA GLN A 303 -12.01 -65.60 34.70
C GLN A 303 -12.55 -64.79 35.87
N TRP A 304 -12.49 -63.46 35.79
CA TRP A 304 -13.08 -62.57 36.79
C TRP A 304 -14.60 -62.65 36.78
N ASP A 305 -15.21 -62.68 35.59
CA ASP A 305 -16.66 -62.84 35.43
C ASP A 305 -17.14 -64.16 36.06
N LEU A 306 -16.44 -65.27 35.79
CA LEU A 306 -16.75 -66.57 36.41
C LEU A 306 -16.59 -66.57 37.94
N ARG A 307 -15.58 -65.86 38.47
CA ARG A 307 -15.39 -65.73 39.92
C ARG A 307 -16.48 -64.87 40.55
N GLN A 308 -16.93 -63.83 39.86
CA GLN A 308 -18.00 -62.97 40.30
C GLN A 308 -19.33 -63.71 40.32
N GLU A 309 -19.67 -64.42 39.25
CA GLU A 309 -20.88 -65.27 39.20
C GLU A 309 -20.91 -66.31 40.32
N LYS A 310 -19.75 -66.91 40.66
CA LYS A 310 -19.64 -67.86 41.76
C LYS A 310 -19.80 -67.19 43.12
N ALA A 311 -19.20 -66.02 43.33
CA ALA A 311 -19.36 -65.26 44.56
C ALA A 311 -20.82 -64.80 44.76
N ASP A 312 -21.51 -64.43 43.68
CA ASP A 312 -22.92 -64.04 43.69
C ASP A 312 -23.84 -65.24 43.99
N GLN A 313 -23.47 -66.46 43.54
CA GLN A 313 -24.17 -67.71 43.89
C GLN A 313 -23.96 -68.13 45.36
N ASP A 314 -22.76 -67.92 45.92
CA ASP A 314 -22.46 -68.23 47.32
C ASP A 314 -23.13 -67.25 48.32
N LEU A 315 -23.63 -66.11 47.83
CA LEU A 315 -24.35 -65.07 48.58
C LEU A 315 -25.88 -65.23 48.54
N ALA A 316 -26.41 -66.11 47.69
CA ALA A 316 -27.84 -66.39 47.50
C ALA A 316 -28.31 -67.63 48.29
#